data_AF-D7A6I9-F1
#
_entry.id   AF-D7A6I9-F1
#
_cell.length_a   1.000
_cell.length_b   1.000
_cell.length_c   1.000
_cell.angle_alpha   90.00
_cell.angle_beta   90.00
_cell.angle_gamma   90.00
#
_symmetry.space_group_name_H-M   'P 1'
#
loop_
_entity.id
_entity.type
_entity.pdbx_description
1 polymer ?
#
loop_
_entity_poly.entity_id
_entity_poly.type
_entity_poly.pdbx_seq_one_letter_code
_entity_poly.pdbx_strand_id
1 'polypeptide(L)' 'MAFQPITAVQRLALARLRACDGALSSLTGVSQTTVDTLLAMGLAEGSGINLSGHVVYRLTARGRGACNRFSQLGLLPI' A
#
# COMPACT_ATOMS: atom_id res chain seq x y z
N MET A 1 -13.53 -5.52 -16.90
CA MET A 1 -12.97 -4.60 -15.88
C MET A 1 -11.56 -4.25 -16.32
N ALA A 2 -11.31 -2.98 -16.65
CA ALA A 2 -10.00 -2.54 -17.15
C ALA A 2 -8.93 -2.70 -16.07
N PHE A 3 -7.85 -3.41 -16.39
CA PHE A 3 -6.69 -3.60 -15.52
C PHE A 3 -5.92 -2.27 -15.50
N GLN A 4 -6.20 -1.40 -14.53
CA GLN A 4 -5.42 -0.16 -14.41
C GLN A 4 -3.98 -0.52 -14.01
N PRO A 5 -2.97 -0.09 -14.77
CA PRO A 5 -1.59 -0.40 -14.46
C PRO A 5 -1.19 0.24 -13.13
N ILE A 6 -0.68 -0.58 -12.20
CA ILE A 6 -0.16 -0.06 -10.93
C ILE A 6 1.07 0.81 -11.20
N THR A 7 1.00 2.08 -10.80
CA THR A 7 2.05 3.08 -11.04
C THR A 7 3.26 2.86 -10.12
N ALA A 8 4.42 3.44 -10.47
CA ALA A 8 5.63 3.34 -9.65
C ALA A 8 5.40 3.85 -8.20
N VAL A 9 4.58 4.89 -8.02
CA VAL A 9 4.23 5.45 -6.70
C VAL A 9 3.38 4.48 -5.89
N GLN A 10 2.43 3.77 -6.52
CA GLN A 10 1.63 2.75 -5.86
C GLN A 10 2.47 1.54 -5.44
N ARG A 11 3.45 1.14 -6.26
CA ARG A 11 4.43 0.11 -5.90
C ARG A 11 5.30 0.52 -4.72
N LEU A 12 5.75 1.78 -4.68
CA LEU A 12 6.50 2.33 -3.54
C LEU A 12 5.65 2.34 -2.25
N ALA A 13 4.39 2.73 -2.34
CA ALA A 13 3.46 2.72 -1.21
C ALA A 13 3.25 1.30 -0.65
N LEU A 14 3.07 0.32 -1.54
CA LEU A 14 2.99 -1.09 -1.20
C LEU A 14 4.28 -1.62 -0.54
N ALA A 15 5.46 -1.27 -1.08
CA ALA A 15 6.75 -1.61 -0.50
C ALA A 15 6.91 -1.05 0.92
N ARG A 16 6.54 0.23 1.12
CA ARG A 16 6.61 0.88 2.44
C ARG A 16 5.67 0.27 3.46
N LEU A 17 4.43 -0.04 3.06
CA LEU A 17 3.51 -0.76 3.90
C LEU A 17 4.07 -2.13 4.28
N ARG A 18 4.69 -2.86 3.34
CA ARG A 18 5.35 -4.15 3.64
C ARG A 18 6.52 -3.99 4.61
N ALA A 19 7.34 -2.96 4.46
CA ALA A 19 8.49 -2.70 5.32
C ALA A 19 8.08 -2.35 6.78
N CYS A 20 6.91 -1.73 6.97
CA CYS A 20 6.35 -1.44 8.30
C CYS A 20 5.40 -2.55 8.81
N ASP A 21 5.59 -3.80 8.39
CA ASP A 21 4.75 -4.95 8.78
C ASP A 21 3.24 -4.78 8.50
N GLY A 22 2.91 -3.91 7.56
CA GLY A 22 1.53 -3.53 7.25
C GLY A 22 0.90 -2.66 8.34
N ALA A 23 1.64 -1.81 9.04
CA ALA A 23 1.05 -0.76 9.88
C ALA A 23 1.78 0.55 9.59
N LEU A 24 1.30 1.31 8.61
CA LEU A 24 1.84 2.62 8.32
C LEU A 24 0.85 3.68 8.79
N SER A 25 1.21 4.37 9.87
CA SER A 25 0.45 5.49 10.46
C SER A 25 0.41 6.71 9.56
N SER A 26 1.36 6.84 8.64
CA SER A 26 1.34 7.89 7.62
C SER A 26 2.11 7.42 6.40
N LEU A 27 1.44 7.34 5.26
CA LEU A 27 2.03 7.14 3.94
C LEU A 27 2.72 8.45 3.50
N THR A 28 3.68 8.93 4.29
CA THR A 28 4.43 10.16 4.04
C THR A 28 5.11 10.05 2.67
N GLY A 29 4.92 11.05 1.81
CA GLY A 29 5.47 11.03 0.44
C GLY A 29 4.66 10.22 -0.58
N VAL A 30 3.48 9.72 -0.21
CA VAL A 30 2.52 9.10 -1.13
C VAL A 30 1.26 9.95 -1.14
N SER A 31 0.76 10.31 -2.33
CA SER A 31 -0.45 11.13 -2.45
C SER A 31 -1.70 10.38 -1.95
N GLN A 32 -2.66 11.10 -1.37
CA GLN A 32 -3.92 10.53 -0.88
C GLN A 32 -4.68 9.75 -1.98
N THR A 33 -4.60 10.19 -3.23
CA THR A 33 -5.18 9.48 -4.38
C THR A 33 -4.58 8.09 -4.59
N THR A 34 -3.28 7.92 -4.30
CA THR A 34 -2.61 6.62 -4.38
C THR A 34 -3.14 5.70 -3.28
N VAL A 35 -3.33 6.23 -2.07
CA VAL A 35 -3.91 5.49 -0.94
C VAL A 35 -5.33 5.05 -1.26
N ASP A 36 -6.15 5.96 -1.77
CA ASP A 36 -7.53 5.69 -2.17
C ASP A 36 -7.62 4.59 -3.24
N THR A 37 -6.71 4.62 -4.21
CA THR A 37 -6.62 3.56 -5.23
C THR A 37 -6.25 2.20 -4.61
N LEU A 38 -5.32 2.16 -3.66
CA LEU A 38 -4.93 0.91 -2.98
C LEU A 38 -6.06 0.34 -2.12
N LEU A 39 -6.85 1.21 -1.48
CA LEU A 39 -8.08 0.86 -0.76
C LEU A 39 -9.14 0.33 -1.73
N ALA A 40 -9.40 1.02 -2.84
CA ALA A 40 -10.37 0.63 -3.86
C ALA A 40 -10.01 -0.71 -4.54
N MET A 41 -8.71 -0.99 -4.71
CA MET A 41 -8.23 -2.28 -5.21
C MET A 41 -8.26 -3.40 -4.15
N GLY A 42 -8.56 -3.08 -2.89
CA GLY A 42 -8.55 -4.02 -1.77
C GLY A 42 -7.15 -4.56 -1.45
N LEU A 43 -6.10 -3.81 -1.77
CA LEU A 43 -4.71 -4.14 -1.45
C LEU A 43 -4.32 -3.60 -0.07
N ALA A 44 -4.91 -2.49 0.36
CA ALA A 44 -4.77 -1.94 1.69
C ALA A 44 -6.14 -1.78 2.34
N GLU A 45 -6.15 -1.67 3.66
CA GLU A 45 -7.32 -1.38 4.49
C GLU A 45 -6.93 -0.45 5.65
N GLY A 46 -7.87 0.39 6.10
CA GLY A 46 -7.68 1.19 7.30
C GLY A 46 -7.81 0.32 8.55
N SER A 47 -6.75 0.23 9.35
CA SER A 47 -6.74 -0.57 10.59
C SER A 47 -7.19 0.22 11.81
N GLY A 48 -7.25 1.56 11.74
CA GLY A 48 -7.63 2.43 12.85
C GLY A 48 -6.96 3.80 12.77
N ILE A 49 -6.96 4.53 13.89
CA ILE A 49 -6.30 5.83 14.03
C ILE A 49 -5.24 5.68 15.14
N ASN A 50 -4.03 6.19 14.91
CA ASN A 50 -2.98 6.16 15.92
C ASN A 50 -3.18 7.24 17.00
N LEU A 51 -2.33 7.24 18.02
CA LEU A 51 -2.35 8.22 19.11
C LEU A 51 -2.13 9.67 18.67
N SER A 52 -1.61 9.87 17.45
CA SER A 52 -1.39 11.19 16.85
C SER A 52 -2.56 11.66 15.97
N GLY A 53 -3.65 10.90 15.89
CA GLY A 53 -4.82 11.23 15.07
C GLY A 53 -4.68 10.88 13.58
N HIS A 54 -3.64 10.15 13.18
CA HIS A 54 -3.44 9.70 11.81
C HIS A 54 -4.02 8.30 11.56
N VAL A 55 -4.62 8.10 10.39
CA VAL A 55 -5.14 6.80 9.96
C VAL A 55 -3.98 5.83 9.72
N VAL A 56 -4.03 4.69 10.41
CA VAL A 56 -3.10 3.58 10.22
C VAL A 56 -3.63 2.70 9.10
N TYR A 57 -2.82 2.53 8.06
CA TYR A 57 -3.12 1.65 6.94
C TYR A 57 -2.39 0.31 7.08
N ARG A 58 -3.08 -0.76 6.70
CA ARG A 58 -2.56 -2.13 6.72
C ARG A 58 -2.73 -2.82 5.39
N LEU A 59 -1.80 -3.71 5.06
CA LEU A 59 -1.94 -4.58 3.89
C LEU A 59 -2.91 -5.71 4.17
N THR A 60 -3.88 -5.85 3.28
CA THR A 60 -4.76 -7.02 3.24
C THR A 60 -3.94 -8.26 2.81
N ALA A 61 -4.53 -9.45 2.92
CA ALA A 61 -3.93 -10.67 2.35
C ALA A 61 -3.65 -10.52 0.84
N ARG A 62 -4.55 -9.85 0.10
CA ARG A 62 -4.37 -9.55 -1.33
C ARG A 62 -3.22 -8.57 -1.55
N GLY A 63 -3.11 -7.51 -0.74
CA GLY A 63 -2.00 -6.57 -0.80
C GLY A 63 -0.65 -7.22 -0.61
N ARG A 64 -0.52 -8.09 0.40
CA ARG A 64 0.70 -8.88 0.63
C ARG A 64 1.03 -9.78 -0.55
N GLY A 65 0.04 -10.47 -1.12
CA GLY A 65 0.21 -11.29 -2.31
C GLY A 65 0.68 -10.46 -3.52
N ALA A 66 0.10 -9.28 -3.72
CA ALA A 66 0.51 -8.35 -4.79
C ALA A 66 1.94 -7.85 -4.58
N CYS A 67 2.29 -7.40 -3.37
CA CYS A 67 3.65 -7.07 -2.98
C CYS A 67 4.63 -8.20 -3.29
N ASN A 68 4.30 -9.43 -2.92
CA ASN A 68 5.20 -10.56 -3.11
C ASN A 68 5.42 -10.84 -4.60
N ARG A 69 4.37 -10.77 -5.43
CA ARG A 69 4.50 -10.87 -6.88
C ARG A 69 5.34 -9.73 -7.47
N PHE A 70 5.11 -8.48 -7.06
CA PHE A 70 5.91 -7.35 -7.53
C PHE A 70 7.37 -7.45 -7.11
N SER A 71 7.64 -7.97 -5.91
CA SER A 71 8.99 -8.28 -5.43
C SER A 71 9.67 -9.34 -6.29
N GLN A 72 8.96 -10.42 -6.62
CA GLN A 72 9.46 -11.50 -7.47
C GLN A 72 9.75 -11.03 -8.89
N LEU A 73 9.01 -10.03 -9.38
CA LEU A 73 9.22 -9.40 -10.68
C LEU A 73 10.31 -8.30 -10.66
N GLY A 74 10.94 -8.01 -9.51
CA GLY A 74 11.91 -6.92 -9.38
C GLY A 74 11.32 -5.51 -9.58
N LEU A 75 10.00 -5.36 -9.39
CA LEU A 75 9.26 -4.12 -9.66
C LEU A 75 9.00 -3.26 -8.39
N LEU A 76 9.28 -3.80 -7.21
CA LEU A 76 9.29 -3.00 -5.98
C LEU A 76 10.64 -2.28 -5.87
N PRO A 77 10.65 -0.95 -5.71
CA PRO A 77 11.88 -0.26 -5.33
C PRO A 77 12.31 -0.81 -3.97
N ILE A 78 13.51 -1.40 -3.97
CA ILE A 78 14.20 -1.89 -2.78
C ILE A 78 14.73 -0.69 -2.00
#